data_AF-X1ENK3-F1
#
_entry.id   AF-X1ENK3-F1
#
_cell.length_a   1.000
_cell.length_b   1.000
_cell.length_c   1.000
_cell.angle_alpha   90.00
_cell.angle_beta   90.00
_cell.angle_gamma   90.00
#
_symmetry.space_group_name_H-M   'P 1'
#
loop_
_entity.id
_entity.type
_entity.pdbx_description
1 polymer ?
#
loop_
_entity_poly.entity_id
_entity_poly.type
_entity_poly.pdbx_seq_one_letter_code
_entity_poly.pdbx_strand_id
1 'polypeptide(L)'
;MGVNIRITSGPAVERTGDLAAILTNLRNHDILFIDEIHRLNRTVEEVLYPAMEDFALNIIIGKGPGAKSLRLNLPAFTLIGATTRFALLSPPL
;
A
#
# COMPACT_ATOMS: atom_id res chain seq x y z
N MET A 1 3.07 -11.70 -22.03
CA MET A 1 2.44 -11.26 -20.76
C MET A 1 3.47 -10.55 -19.87
N GLY A 2 4.03 -9.42 -20.32
CA GLY A 2 5.20 -8.77 -19.69
C GLY A 2 4.88 -7.76 -18.59
N VAL A 3 3.96 -8.09 -17.68
CA VAL A 3 3.61 -7.21 -16.54
C VAL A 3 4.57 -7.48 -15.38
N ASN A 4 5.11 -6.43 -14.76
CA ASN A 4 5.99 -6.57 -13.61
C ASN A 4 5.17 -6.84 -12.34
N ILE A 5 5.66 -7.78 -11.52
CA ILE A 5 5.03 -8.16 -10.26
C ILE A 5 5.98 -7.81 -9.12
N ARG A 6 5.53 -6.91 -8.25
CA ARG A 6 6.19 -6.57 -6.99
C ARG A 6 5.58 -7.43 -5.88
N ILE A 7 6.39 -8.29 -5.28
CA ILE A 7 5.97 -9.23 -4.25
C ILE A 7 6.40 -8.71 -2.87
N THR A 8 5.50 -8.79 -1.89
CA THR A 8 5.76 -8.57 -0.46
C THR A 8 4.80 -9.43 0.38
N SER A 9 4.88 -9.32 1.71
CA SER A 9 3.91 -9.92 2.63
C SER A 9 3.44 -8.93 3.68
N GLY A 10 2.29 -9.18 4.29
CA GLY A 10 1.72 -8.38 5.37
C GLY A 10 2.75 -8.13 6.50
N PRO A 11 3.41 -9.17 7.04
CA PRO A 11 4.45 -9.01 8.06
C PRO A 11 5.68 -8.23 7.61
N ALA A 12 6.00 -8.25 6.32
CA ALA A 12 7.15 -7.51 5.78
C ALA A 12 6.88 -6.00 5.66
N VAL A 13 5.62 -5.58 5.77
CA VAL A 13 5.23 -4.17 5.69
C VAL A 13 4.82 -3.68 7.09
N GLU A 14 5.82 -3.32 7.88
CA GLU A 14 5.64 -2.96 9.29
C GLU A 14 5.23 -1.50 9.49
N ARG A 15 5.57 -0.61 8.56
CA ARG A 15 5.31 0.83 8.70
C ARG A 15 4.76 1.41 7.40
N THR A 16 4.05 2.53 7.54
CA THR A 16 3.51 3.29 6.40
C THR A 16 4.58 3.68 5.39
N GLY A 17 5.79 3.98 5.86
CA GLY A 17 6.95 4.27 5.01
C GLY A 17 7.39 3.09 4.14
N ASP A 18 7.26 1.86 4.63
CA ASP A 18 7.65 0.66 3.87
C ASP A 18 6.67 0.44 2.70
N LEU A 19 5.36 0.61 2.95
CA LEU A 19 4.34 0.58 1.90
C LEU A 19 4.52 1.72 0.89
N ALA A 20 4.76 2.94 1.38
CA ALA A 20 4.99 4.11 0.54
C ALA A 20 6.18 3.90 -0.43
N ALA A 21 7.27 3.30 0.05
CA ALA A 21 8.44 2.99 -0.77
C ALA A 21 8.13 1.95 -1.86
N ILE A 22 7.23 1.00 -1.58
CA ILE A 22 6.79 0.02 -2.58
C ILE A 22 5.91 0.70 -3.64
N LEU A 23 4.86 1.43 -3.21
CA LEU A 23 3.88 2.05 -4.09
C LEU A 23 4.50 3.09 -5.03
N THR A 24 5.41 3.91 -4.53
CA THR A 24 6.09 4.96 -5.34
C THR A 24 7.06 4.41 -6.38
N ASN A 25 7.45 3.13 -6.26
CA ASN A 25 8.30 2.44 -7.24
C ASN A 25 7.51 1.62 -8.27
N LEU A 26 6.18 1.51 -8.13
CA LEU A 26 5.34 0.83 -9.10
C LEU A 26 5.32 1.60 -10.43
N ARG A 27 5.12 0.88 -11.52
CA ARG A 27 4.85 1.44 -12.85
C ARG A 27 3.40 1.19 -13.23
N ASN A 28 2.96 1.87 -14.30
CA ASN A 28 1.60 1.74 -14.79
C ASN A 28 1.30 0.28 -15.17
N HIS A 29 0.21 -0.24 -14.61
CA HIS A 29 -0.27 -1.61 -14.70
C HIS A 29 0.59 -2.68 -14.01
N ASP A 30 1.56 -2.29 -13.16
CA ASP A 30 2.26 -3.27 -12.33
C ASP A 30 1.29 -3.96 -11.35
N ILE A 31 1.66 -5.17 -10.93
CA ILE A 31 0.93 -5.92 -9.90
C ILE A 31 1.69 -5.76 -8.59
N LEU A 32 1.00 -5.33 -7.54
CA LEU A 32 1.47 -5.45 -6.17
C LEU A 32 0.82 -6.69 -5.55
N PHE A 33 1.62 -7.71 -5.26
CA PHE A 33 1.18 -8.92 -4.58
C PHE A 33 1.58 -8.86 -3.11
N ILE A 34 0.60 -8.98 -2.22
CA ILE A 34 0.80 -9.02 -0.76
C ILE A 34 0.31 -10.36 -0.22
N ASP A 35 1.25 -11.23 0.14
CA ASP A 35 0.93 -12.47 0.86
C ASP A 35 0.58 -12.19 2.33
N GLU A 36 -0.21 -13.06 2.95
CA GLU A 36 -0.71 -12.86 4.32
C GLU A 36 -1.26 -11.44 4.57
N ILE A 37 -2.04 -10.89 3.63
CA ILE A 37 -2.49 -9.49 3.68
C ILE A 37 -3.25 -9.13 4.97
N HIS A 38 -3.91 -10.12 5.59
CA HIS A 38 -4.57 -10.01 6.90
C HIS A 38 -3.62 -9.71 8.08
N ARG A 39 -2.31 -9.68 7.86
CA ARG A 39 -1.30 -9.33 8.86
C ARG A 39 -0.73 -7.93 8.69
N LEU A 40 -1.22 -7.16 7.71
CA LEU A 40 -0.92 -5.73 7.66
C LEU A 40 -1.43 -5.09 8.94
N ASN A 41 -0.64 -4.17 9.50
CA ASN A 41 -1.14 -3.40 10.63
C ASN A 41 -2.17 -2.37 10.17
N ARG A 42 -3.04 -1.97 11.09
CA ARG A 42 -4.14 -1.03 10.85
C ARG A 42 -3.70 0.26 10.16
N THR A 43 -2.58 0.84 10.58
CA THR A 43 -2.09 2.11 10.03
C THR A 43 -1.59 1.96 8.59
N VAL A 44 -1.01 0.81 8.24
CA VAL A 44 -0.62 0.49 6.86
C VAL A 44 -1.85 0.23 5.99
N GLU A 45 -2.84 -0.49 6.51
CA GLU A 45 -4.12 -0.70 5.81
C GLU A 45 -4.82 0.63 5.47
N GLU A 46 -4.87 1.56 6.43
CA GLU A 46 -5.45 2.90 6.24
C GLU A 46 -4.75 3.71 5.13
N VAL A 47 -3.46 3.46 4.90
CA VAL A 47 -2.71 4.05 3.78
C VAL A 47 -2.96 3.32 2.46
N LEU A 48 -3.23 2.02 2.52
CA LEU A 48 -3.47 1.19 1.35
C LEU A 48 -4.81 1.51 0.67
N TYR A 49 -5.88 1.84 1.42
CA TYR A 49 -7.20 2.15 0.84
C TYR A 49 -7.16 3.32 -0.16
N PRO A 50 -6.64 4.52 0.16
CA PRO A 50 -6.56 5.60 -0.83
C PRO A 50 -5.65 5.27 -2.02
N ALA A 51 -4.63 4.43 -1.81
CA ALA A 51 -3.78 3.97 -2.90
C ALA A 51 -4.54 3.07 -3.88
N MET A 52 -5.50 2.27 -3.40
CA MET A 52 -6.35 1.41 -4.21
C MET A 52 -7.52 2.15 -4.87
N GLU A 53 -8.17 3.05 -4.12
CA GLU A 53 -9.39 3.75 -4.56
C GLU A 53 -9.08 4.92 -5.49
N ASP A 54 -8.11 5.74 -5.11
CA ASP A 54 -7.83 7.03 -5.73
C ASP A 54 -6.50 7.05 -6.50
N PHE A 55 -5.72 5.96 -6.44
CA PHE A 55 -4.33 5.92 -6.88
C PHE A 55 -3.54 7.10 -6.31
N ALA A 56 -3.67 7.35 -5.01
CA ALA A 56 -3.03 8.47 -4.33
C ALA A 56 -2.42 8.08 -2.99
N LEU A 57 -1.37 8.78 -2.62
CA LEU A 57 -0.68 8.61 -1.35
C LEU A 57 -0.47 9.96 -0.68
N ASN A 58 -0.95 10.12 0.56
CA ASN A 58 -0.69 11.31 1.36
C ASN A 58 0.59 11.10 2.18
N ILE A 59 1.59 11.96 1.97
CA ILE A 59 2.86 11.92 2.68
C ILE A 59 3.04 13.21 3.48
N ILE A 60 3.46 13.08 4.73
CA ILE A 60 3.86 14.21 5.55
C ILE A 60 5.35 14.51 5.28
N ILE A 61 5.63 15.71 4.81
CA ILE A 61 6.99 16.21 4.58
C ILE A 61 7.32 17.24 5.65
N GLY A 62 8.51 17.10 6.26
CA GLY A 62 9.00 17.99 7.32
C GLY A 62 8.72 17.45 8.72
N LYS A 63 9.02 18.26 9.74
CA LYS A 63 8.84 17.94 11.17
C LYS A 63 8.27 19.13 11.93
N GLY A 64 7.53 18.85 13.00
CA GLY A 64 6.99 19.87 13.90
C GLY A 64 5.90 20.74 13.24
N PRO A 65 5.69 21.98 13.72
CA PRO A 65 4.64 22.88 13.24
C PRO A 65 4.71 23.24 11.75
N GLY A 66 5.88 23.04 11.12
CA GLY A 66 6.10 23.29 9.69
C GLY A 66 5.83 22.09 8.78
N ALA A 67 5.40 20.95 9.33
CA ALA A 67 5.10 19.76 8.54
C ALA A 67 3.91 20.03 7.60
N LYS A 68 4.04 19.61 6.34
CA LYS A 68 3.00 19.75 5.32
C LYS A 68 2.58 18.37 4.81
N SER A 69 1.29 18.19 4.60
CA SER A 69 0.76 17.03 3.88
C SER A 69 0.82 17.28 2.38
N LEU A 70 1.43 16.37 1.63
CA LEU A 70 1.49 16.37 0.18
C LEU A 70 0.77 15.13 -0.34
N ARG A 71 -0.12 15.33 -1.32
CA ARG A 71 -0.74 14.22 -2.07
C ARG A 71 0.13 13.89 -3.28
N LEU A 72 0.62 12.66 -3.34
CA LEU A 72 1.31 12.10 -4.50
C LEU A 72 0.33 11.25 -5.32
N ASN A 73 0.38 11.38 -6.63
CA ASN A 73 -0.35 10.50 -7.54
C ASN A 73 0.47 9.24 -7.79
N LEU A 74 -0.18 8.09 -7.70
CA LEU A 74 0.37 6.78 -8.03
C LEU A 74 -0.05 6.41 -9.45
N PRO A 75 0.75 5.60 -10.15
CA PRO A 75 0.28 4.98 -11.39
C PRO A 75 -0.85 4.01 -11.08
N ALA A 76 -1.72 3.74 -12.06
CA ALA A 76 -2.69 2.66 -11.92
C ALA A 76 -1.94 1.33 -11.74
N PHE A 77 -2.34 0.54 -10.76
CA PHE A 77 -1.75 -0.76 -10.46
C PHE A 77 -2.85 -1.73 -10.03
N THR A 78 -2.53 -3.02 -10.01
CA THR A 78 -3.44 -4.04 -9.49
C THR A 78 -2.90 -4.59 -8.18
N LEU A 79 -3.68 -4.49 -7.10
CA LEU A 79 -3.38 -5.17 -5.86
C LEU A 79 -3.93 -6.60 -5.90
N ILE A 80 -3.11 -7.57 -5.54
CA ILE A 80 -3.54 -8.95 -5.28
C ILE A 80 -3.14 -9.29 -3.84
N GLY A 81 -4.13 -9.44 -2.96
CA GLY A 81 -3.93 -9.89 -1.59
C GLY A 81 -4.19 -11.39 -1.48
N ALA A 82 -3.25 -12.13 -0.87
CA ALA A 82 -3.47 -13.53 -0.51
C ALA A 82 -3.66 -13.66 1.01
N THR A 83 -4.60 -14.52 1.41
CA THR A 83 -4.85 -14.82 2.82
C THR A 83 -5.29 -16.27 2.99
N THR A 84 -4.83 -16.89 4.08
CA THR A 84 -5.36 -18.16 4.57
C THR A 84 -6.42 -17.96 5.67
N ARG A 85 -6.63 -16.70 6.09
CA ARG A 85 -7.48 -16.31 7.23
C ARG A 85 -8.39 -15.16 6.84
N PHE A 86 -9.36 -15.43 5.97
CA PHE A 86 -10.32 -14.43 5.49
C PHE A 86 -11.04 -13.68 6.63
N ALA A 87 -11.40 -14.39 7.70
CA ALA A 87 -12.09 -13.81 8.87
C ALA A 87 -11.26 -12.77 9.66
N LEU A 88 -9.97 -12.61 9.36
CA LEU A 88 -9.09 -11.62 10.01
C LEU A 88 -8.88 -10.36 9.16
N LEU A 89 -9.52 -10.25 7.99
CA LEU A 89 -9.47 -9.04 7.20
C LEU A 89 -10.31 -7.93 7.86
N SER A 90 -9.73 -6.74 7.90
CA SER A 90 -10.43 -5.53 8.33
C SER A 90 -11.47 -5.14 7.28
N PRO A 91 -12.76 -4.98 7.62
CA PRO A 91 -13.73 -4.43 6.67
C PRO A 91 -13.25 -3.07 6.12
N PRO A 92 -13.45 -2.77 4.82
CA PRO A 92 -14.17 -3.55 3.81
C PRO A 92 -13.37 -4.64 3.05
N LEU A 93 -12.13 -4.96 3.45
CA LEU A 93 -11.33 -6.06 2.86
C LEU A 93 -11.85 -7.45 3.24
#